data_AF-A0A2G3K864-F1
#
_entry.id   AF-A0A2G3K864-F1
#
_cell.length_a   1.000
_cell.length_b   1.000
_cell.length_c   1.000
_cell.angle_alpha   90.00
_cell.angle_beta   90.00
_cell.angle_gamma   90.00
#
_symmetry.space_group_name_H-M   'P 1'
#
loop_
_entity.id
_entity.type
_entity.pdbx_description
1 polymer ?
#
loop_
_entity_poly.entity_id
_entity_poly.type
_entity_poly.pdbx_seq_one_letter_code
_entity_poly.pdbx_strand_id
1 'polypeptide(L)'
;MHQQKLKVSLKLFVLDIIGAILAAFGLLGVVGEGGQVHPWLADRAHGAILVVVGLGLMAWFMFDLFKRIRAQRQSRTRQHTS
;
A
#
# COMPACT_ATOMS: atom_id res chain seq x y z
N MET A 1 22.25 18.01 -13.72
CA MET A 1 21.62 17.46 -12.50
C MET A 1 20.78 16.24 -12.88
N HIS A 2 21.34 15.03 -12.76
CA HIS A 2 20.59 13.80 -13.04
C HIS A 2 19.56 13.57 -11.92
N GLN A 3 18.34 14.04 -12.16
CA GLN A 3 17.15 13.67 -11.40
C GLN A 3 16.97 12.15 -11.55
N GLN A 4 17.54 11.36 -10.64
CA GLN A 4 17.16 9.95 -10.49
C GLN A 4 15.70 9.94 -10.05
N LYS A 5 14.77 10.03 -11.02
CA LYS A 5 13.34 9.86 -10.78
C LYS A 5 13.20 8.54 -10.01
N LEU A 6 12.62 8.62 -8.81
CA LEU A 6 12.12 7.44 -8.13
C LEU A 6 11.16 6.78 -9.12
N LYS A 7 11.62 5.74 -9.84
CA LYS A 7 10.73 4.86 -10.58
C LYS A 7 10.03 4.03 -9.53
N VAL A 8 9.01 4.62 -8.90
CA VAL A 8 7.98 3.85 -8.22
C VAL A 8 7.47 2.90 -9.30
N SER A 9 7.70 1.60 -9.10
CA SER A 9 7.25 0.61 -10.06
C SER A 9 5.74 0.78 -10.17
N LEU A 10 5.22 1.06 -11.37
CA LEU A 10 3.78 1.23 -11.60
C LEU A 10 2.97 0.07 -10.97
N LYS A 11 3.54 -1.14 -10.99
CA LYS A 11 2.99 -2.34 -10.34
C LYS A 11 2.81 -2.17 -8.83
N LEU A 12 3.78 -1.59 -8.13
CA LEU A 12 3.73 -1.35 -6.68
C LEU A 12 2.70 -0.27 -6.33
N PHE A 13 2.60 0.77 -7.16
CA PHE A 13 1.59 1.81 -7.00
C PHE A 13 0.16 1.29 -7.22
N VAL A 14 -0.05 0.46 -8.25
CA VAL A 14 -1.34 -0.20 -8.48
C VAL A 14 -1.69 -1.13 -7.32
N LEU A 15 -0.72 -1.85 -6.77
CA LEU A 15 -0.94 -2.72 -5.60
C LEU A 15 -1.36 -1.92 -4.36
N ASP A 16 -0.78 -0.73 -4.15
CA ASP A 16 -1.15 0.18 -3.06
C ASP A 16 -2.60 0.69 -3.22
N ILE A 17 -3.01 1.06 -4.44
CA ILE A 17 -4.40 1.43 -4.74
C ILE A 17 -5.34 0.26 -4.43
N ILE A 18 -4.99 -0.97 -4.84
CA ILE A 18 -5.80 -2.16 -4.53
C ILE A 18 -5.91 -2.35 -3.01
N GLY A 19 -4.81 -2.18 -2.27
CA GLY A 19 -4.80 -2.22 -0.81
C GLY A 19 -5.74 -1.19 -0.18
N ALA A 20 -5.70 0.05 -0.67
CA ALA A 20 -6.59 1.12 -0.20
C ALA A 20 -8.07 0.83 -0.48
N ILE A 21 -8.39 0.31 -1.67
CA ILE A 21 -9.75 -0.09 -2.05
C ILE A 21 -10.25 -1.23 -1.15
N LEU A 22 -9.42 -2.26 -0.92
CA LEU A 22 -9.74 -3.37 -0.02
C LEU A 22 -10.01 -2.87 1.41
N ALA A 23 -9.18 -1.96 1.92
CA ALA A 23 -9.37 -1.39 3.25
C ALA A 23 -10.66 -0.56 3.34
N ALA A 24 -11.00 0.22 2.30
CA ALA A 24 -12.23 1.00 2.26
C ALA A 24 -13.48 0.10 2.28
N PHE A 25 -13.52 -0.94 1.45
CA PHE A 25 -14.63 -1.90 1.47
C PHE A 25 -14.70 -2.68 2.78
N GLY A 26 -13.54 -3.08 3.31
CA GLY A 26 -13.46 -3.72 4.61
C GLY A 26 -14.04 -2.85 5.72
N LEU A 27 -13.75 -1.54 5.70
CA LEU A 27 -14.25 -0.59 6.69
C LEU A 27 -15.78 -0.50 6.63
N LEU A 28 -16.36 -0.43 5.43
CA LEU A 28 -17.82 -0.49 5.26
C LEU A 28 -18.42 -1.77 5.87
N GLY A 29 -17.74 -2.91 5.69
CA GLY A 29 -18.12 -4.18 6.32
C GLY A 29 -18.05 -4.14 7.85
N VAL A 30 -16.99 -3.58 8.43
CA VAL A 30 -16.82 -3.46 9.89
C VAL A 30 -17.87 -2.55 10.53
N VAL A 31 -18.19 -1.42 9.87
CA VAL A 31 -19.21 -0.47 10.33
C VAL A 31 -20.63 -1.07 10.24
N GLY A 32 -20.81 -2.14 9.47
CA GLY A 32 -22.08 -2.84 9.30
C GLY A 32 -22.94 -2.31 8.15
N GLU A 33 -22.39 -1.41 7.34
CA GLU A 33 -23.03 -0.93 6.10
C GLU A 33 -22.66 -1.78 4.88
N GLY A 34 -21.71 -2.70 5.02
CA GLY A 34 -21.21 -3.55 3.94
C GLY A 34 -22.28 -4.38 3.23
N GLY A 35 -23.37 -4.74 3.93
CA GLY A 35 -24.50 -5.45 3.34
C GLY A 35 -25.25 -4.67 2.26
N GLN A 36 -25.12 -3.33 2.21
CA GLN A 36 -25.68 -2.50 1.14
C GLN A 36 -24.86 -2.55 -0.15
N VAL A 37 -23.58 -2.89 -0.05
CA VAL A 37 -22.66 -2.99 -1.19
C VAL A 37 -22.64 -4.41 -1.75
N HIS A 38 -22.47 -5.41 -0.87
CA HIS A 38 -22.45 -6.81 -1.26
C HIS A 38 -22.84 -7.72 -0.07
N PRO A 39 -23.66 -8.78 -0.27
CA PRO A 39 -24.09 -9.65 0.82
C PRO A 39 -22.94 -10.28 1.62
N TRP A 40 -21.82 -10.59 0.96
CA TRP A 40 -20.63 -11.13 1.61
C TRP A 40 -19.97 -10.16 2.61
N LEU A 41 -20.13 -8.85 2.42
CA LEU A 41 -19.64 -7.79 3.31
C LEU A 41 -20.59 -7.50 4.48
N ALA A 42 -21.74 -8.17 4.56
CA ALA A 42 -22.66 -8.05 5.71
C ALA A 42 -22.06 -8.64 6.99
N ASP A 43 -21.14 -9.60 6.86
CA ASP A 43 -20.42 -10.16 7.99
C ASP A 43 -19.21 -9.27 8.34
N ARG A 44 -19.23 -8.74 9.57
CA ARG A 44 -18.19 -7.88 10.13
C ARG A 44 -16.82 -8.56 10.15
N ALA A 45 -16.75 -9.88 10.30
CA ALA A 45 -15.49 -10.62 10.29
C ALA A 45 -14.79 -10.51 8.94
N HIS A 46 -15.55 -10.64 7.84
CA HIS A 46 -15.04 -10.48 6.48
C HIS A 46 -14.56 -9.04 6.23
N GLY A 47 -15.31 -8.04 6.72
CA GLY A 47 -14.89 -6.65 6.70
C GLY A 47 -13.56 -6.41 7.42
N ALA A 48 -13.40 -6.97 8.62
CA ALA A 48 -12.16 -6.81 9.39
C ALA A 48 -10.95 -7.45 8.69
N ILE A 49 -11.13 -8.63 8.08
CA ILE A 49 -10.07 -9.29 7.30
C ILE A 49 -9.65 -8.41 6.12
N LEU A 50 -10.61 -7.84 5.38
CA LEU A 50 -10.35 -6.93 4.26
C LEU A 50 -9.56 -5.69 4.69
N VAL A 51 -9.92 -5.09 5.84
CA VAL A 51 -9.17 -3.96 6.43
C VAL A 51 -7.73 -4.35 6.72
N VAL A 52 -7.51 -5.46 7.43
CA VAL A 52 -6.17 -5.92 7.82
C VAL A 52 -5.32 -6.22 6.59
N VAL A 53 -5.88 -6.91 5.59
CA VAL A 53 -5.17 -7.23 4.34
C VAL A 53 -4.84 -5.96 3.57
N GLY A 54 -5.79 -5.04 3.42
CA GLY A 54 -5.58 -3.77 2.72
C GLY A 54 -4.48 -2.93 3.38
N LEU A 55 -4.55 -2.74 4.69
CA LEU A 55 -3.51 -2.04 5.47
C LEU A 55 -2.16 -2.76 5.41
N GLY A 56 -2.15 -4.09 5.44
CA GLY A 56 -0.93 -4.89 5.30
C GLY A 56 -0.22 -4.67 3.96
N LEU A 57 -0.98 -4.61 2.86
CA LEU A 57 -0.44 -4.32 1.53
C LEU A 57 0.15 -2.91 1.44
N MET A 58 -0.54 -1.91 2.00
CA MET A 58 -0.06 -0.53 2.05
C MET A 58 1.21 -0.40 2.91
N ALA A 59 1.24 -1.07 4.07
CA ALA A 59 2.42 -1.11 4.95
C ALA A 59 3.62 -1.77 4.25
N TRP A 60 3.37 -2.87 3.51
CA TRP A 60 4.39 -3.52 2.69
C TRP A 60 4.94 -2.59 1.61
N PHE A 61 4.06 -1.87 0.91
CA PHE A 61 4.45 -0.89 -0.10
C PHE A 61 5.31 0.22 0.51
N MET A 62 4.89 0.81 1.63
CA MET A 62 5.67 1.80 2.36
C MET A 62 7.06 1.27 2.72
N PHE A 63 7.15 0.05 3.25
CA PHE A 63 8.41 -0.55 3.63
C PHE A 63 9.36 -0.75 2.44
N ASP A 64 8.86 -1.21 1.29
CA ASP A 64 9.66 -1.35 0.08
C ASP A 64 10.12 0.01 -0.45
N LEU A 65 9.24 1.02 -0.41
CA LEU A 65 9.56 2.40 -0.80
C LEU A 65 10.66 3.00 0.08
N PHE A 66 10.57 2.84 1.41
CA PHE A 66 11.61 3.28 2.34
C PHE A 66 12.94 2.58 2.11
N LYS A 67 12.95 1.26 1.87
CA LYS A 67 14.16 0.52 1.53
C LYS A 67 14.82 1.05 0.27
N ARG A 68 14.05 1.31 -0.79
CA ARG A 68 14.55 1.87 -2.05
C ARG A 68 15.12 3.28 -1.86
N ILE A 69 14.42 4.15 -1.13
CA ILE A 69 14.91 5.50 -0.81
C ILE A 69 16.24 5.44 -0.04
N ARG A 70 16.34 4.54 0.95
CA ARG A 70 17.57 4.35 1.73
C ARG A 70 18.74 3.88 0.86
N ALA A 71 18.49 2.92 -0.04
CA ALA A 71 19.50 2.44 -0.98
C ALA A 71 20.00 3.55 -1.92
N GLN A 72 19.08 4.37 -2.47
CA GLN A 72 19.44 5.50 -3.33
C GLN A 72 20.29 6.55 -2.62
N ARG A 73 19.99 6.86 -1.35
CA ARG A 73 20.80 7.80 -0.55
C ARG A 73 22.24 7.32 -0.40
N GLN A 74 22.46 6.02 -0.19
CA GLN A 74 23.79 5.45 0.00
C GLN A 74 24.63 5.44 -1.31
N SER A 75 23.99 5.21 -2.46
CA SER A 75 24.66 5.30 -3.78
C SER A 75 25.10 6.72 -4.13
N ARG A 76 24.31 7.74 -3.77
CA ARG A 76 24.63 9.14 -4.02
C ARG A 76 25.85 9.63 -3.25
N THR A 77 26.05 9.14 -2.01
CA THR A 77 27.22 9.50 -1.20
C THR A 77 28.52 8.90 -1.74
N ARG A 78 28.48 7.67 -2.29
CA ARG A 78 29.68 7.01 -2.88
C ARG A 78 30.16 7.66 -4.18
N GLN A 79 29.26 8.24 -4.97
CA GLN A 79 29.64 8.95 -6.21
C GLN A 79 30.26 10.33 -5.97
N HIS A 80 30.18 10.87 -4.77
CA HIS A 80 30.72 12.20 -4.45
C HIS A 80 32.10 12.14 -3.77
N THR A 81 32.57 10.94 -3.40
CA THR A 81 33.90 10.66 -2.81
C THR A 81 34.85 9.93 -3.76
N SER A 82 34.44 9.70 -5.02
CA SER A 82 35.32 9.27 -6.12
C SER A 82 35.51 10.43 -7.09
#